data_AF-A0AA35QZI1-F1
#
_entry.id   AF-A0AA35QZI1-F1
#
_cell.length_a   1.000
_cell.length_b   1.000
_cell.length_c   1.000
_cell.angle_alpha   90.00
_cell.angle_beta   90.00
_cell.angle_gamma   90.00
#
_symmetry.space_group_name_H-M   'P 1'
#
loop_
_entity.id
_entity.type
_entity.pdbx_description
1 polymer ?
#
loop_
_entity_poly.entity_id
_entity_poly.type
_entity_poly.pdbx_seq_one_letter_code
_entity_poly.pdbx_strand_id
1 'polypeptide(L)'
;MSSVSMRVARWLTNQWRGASALTLPQQSLHRPPPLSRPLSSRAGVSYPLQLSSVSESHASLYEESLKHPEQFWGDLASRRLRWTKKFDQVMDCDMRNGQFKWFLGGSLNVSENCVDRHAEEDPDRVAIIWERDEPGDTQFITYSQLLESTSRIANVLKREGVKKGDIVAIYMPASPLLAATMLACARIGAIHRYVYGCPCLHLQLTTNYLHV
;
A
#
# COMPACT_ATOMS: atom_id res chain seq x y z
N MET A 1 -24.15 -1.06 21.03
CA MET A 1 -22.72 -1.21 20.65
C MET A 1 -22.43 -2.68 20.34
N SER A 2 -23.09 -3.22 19.33
CA SER A 2 -23.23 -4.66 19.15
C SER A 2 -23.48 -4.96 17.67
N SER A 3 -22.43 -5.37 16.94
CA SER A 3 -22.50 -6.12 15.67
C SER A 3 -21.13 -6.27 14.99
N VAL A 4 -20.13 -5.45 15.34
CA VAL A 4 -18.85 -5.42 14.61
C VAL A 4 -17.88 -6.54 15.06
N SER A 5 -17.96 -6.96 16.32
CA SER A 5 -17.01 -7.93 16.92
C SER A 5 -17.20 -9.38 16.42
N MET A 6 -18.42 -9.80 16.05
CA MET A 6 -18.69 -11.18 15.60
C MET A 6 -18.29 -11.47 14.14
N ARG A 7 -18.10 -10.45 13.29
CA ARG A 7 -17.77 -10.69 11.87
C ARG A 7 -16.27 -10.95 11.64
N VAL A 8 -15.41 -10.39 12.48
CA VAL A 8 -13.94 -10.55 12.37
C VAL A 8 -13.47 -11.95 12.80
N ALA A 9 -14.04 -12.50 13.88
CA ALA A 9 -13.67 -13.81 14.40
C ALA A 9 -14.08 -14.97 13.47
N ARG A 10 -15.19 -14.83 12.73
CA ARG A 10 -15.69 -15.84 11.79
C ARG A 10 -14.88 -15.89 10.49
N TRP A 11 -14.24 -14.78 10.10
CA TRP A 11 -13.34 -14.73 8.94
C TRP A 11 -12.02 -15.47 9.22
N LEU A 12 -11.42 -15.25 10.40
CA LEU A 12 -10.13 -15.84 10.78
C LEU A 12 -10.18 -17.38 10.90
N THR A 13 -11.28 -17.96 11.37
CA THR A 13 -11.38 -19.41 11.62
C THR A 13 -11.93 -20.22 10.44
N ASN A 14 -12.84 -19.68 9.64
CA ASN A 14 -13.42 -20.43 8.52
C ASN A 14 -12.61 -20.33 7.22
N GLN A 15 -11.84 -19.25 7.00
CA GLN A 15 -10.98 -19.20 5.81
C GLN A 15 -9.68 -19.96 5.95
N TRP A 16 -9.10 -20.18 7.15
CA TRP A 16 -7.88 -21.01 7.27
C TRP A 16 -8.08 -22.46 6.83
N ARG A 17 -9.32 -23.00 6.93
CA ARG A 17 -9.68 -24.32 6.36
C ARG A 17 -9.96 -24.31 4.85
N GLY A 18 -10.19 -23.14 4.24
CA GLY A 18 -10.47 -22.96 2.81
C GLY A 18 -9.44 -22.12 2.05
N ALA A 19 -8.34 -21.72 2.70
CA ALA A 19 -7.35 -20.76 2.21
C ALA A 19 -6.48 -21.29 1.06
N SER A 20 -6.66 -22.54 0.63
CA SER A 20 -6.02 -23.06 -0.58
C SER A 20 -6.35 -22.22 -1.83
N ALA A 21 -7.49 -21.52 -1.84
CA ALA A 21 -7.93 -20.68 -2.97
C ALA A 21 -7.39 -19.23 -2.98
N LEU A 22 -6.81 -18.75 -1.86
CA LEU A 22 -6.22 -17.41 -1.74
C LEU A 22 -4.68 -17.43 -1.68
N THR A 23 -4.09 -18.62 -1.81
CA THR A 23 -2.66 -18.78 -2.01
C THR A 23 -2.26 -18.03 -3.28
N LEU A 24 -1.35 -17.06 -3.15
CA LEU A 24 -0.66 -16.50 -4.32
C LEU A 24 -0.13 -17.67 -5.15
N PRO A 25 -0.22 -17.64 -6.50
CA PRO A 25 0.37 -18.69 -7.31
C PRO A 25 1.83 -18.88 -6.89
N GLN A 26 2.12 -20.05 -6.32
CA GLN A 26 3.45 -20.41 -5.86
C GLN A 26 4.30 -20.74 -7.10
N GLN A 27 4.88 -19.72 -7.71
CA GLN A 27 6.07 -19.94 -8.52
C GLN A 27 7.27 -19.70 -7.61
N SER A 28 7.77 -20.78 -7.03
CA SER A 28 9.11 -20.82 -6.45
C SER A 28 10.12 -20.68 -7.59
N LEU A 29 10.35 -19.46 -8.02
CA LEU A 29 11.46 -19.15 -8.90
C LEU A 29 12.73 -19.36 -8.08
N HIS A 30 13.33 -20.56 -8.18
CA HIS A 30 14.63 -20.90 -7.58
C HIS A 30 15.77 -19.98 -8.04
N ARG A 31 15.51 -19.16 -9.06
CA ARG A 31 16.42 -18.14 -9.56
C ARG A 31 15.65 -16.83 -9.63
N PRO A 32 16.16 -15.70 -9.10
CA PRO A 32 15.54 -14.42 -9.33
C PRO A 32 15.33 -14.26 -10.84
N PRO A 33 14.13 -13.81 -11.31
CA PRO A 33 14.01 -13.36 -12.69
C PRO A 33 15.12 -12.33 -12.93
N PRO A 34 15.75 -12.29 -14.12
CA PRO A 34 16.79 -11.32 -14.39
C PRO A 34 16.23 -9.96 -14.04
N LEU A 35 16.81 -9.31 -13.03
CA LEU A 35 16.36 -8.01 -12.60
C LEU A 35 16.41 -7.14 -13.86
N SER A 36 15.25 -6.67 -14.32
CA SER A 36 15.16 -5.86 -15.54
C SER A 36 16.03 -4.59 -15.45
N ARG A 37 16.48 -4.26 -14.23
CA ARG A 37 17.62 -3.38 -13.96
C ARG A 37 18.58 -4.03 -12.98
N PRO A 38 19.91 -3.97 -13.19
CA PRO A 38 20.85 -4.36 -12.15
C PRO A 38 20.53 -3.58 -10.86
N LEU A 39 20.57 -4.26 -9.70
CA LEU A 39 20.66 -3.58 -8.41
C LEU A 39 21.97 -2.80 -8.42
N SER A 40 21.88 -1.56 -8.90
CA SER A 40 23.01 -0.64 -9.01
C SER A 40 23.77 -0.63 -7.68
N SER A 41 25.01 -1.10 -7.74
CA SER A 41 26.00 -0.98 -6.69
C SER A 41 26.16 0.50 -6.35
N ARG A 42 25.60 0.96 -5.23
CA ARG A 42 25.86 2.27 -4.60
C ARG A 42 25.77 3.53 -5.48
N ALA A 43 25.28 3.48 -6.72
CA ALA A 43 25.04 4.67 -7.53
C ALA A 43 23.57 5.04 -7.43
N GLY A 44 23.33 6.26 -6.95
CA GLY A 44 22.05 6.80 -6.51
C GLY A 44 20.88 6.41 -7.39
N VAL A 45 19.77 6.05 -6.74
CA VAL A 45 18.45 6.00 -7.35
C VAL A 45 18.13 7.42 -7.81
N SER A 46 18.56 7.78 -9.01
CA SER A 46 18.11 8.97 -9.72
C SER A 46 16.67 8.69 -10.14
N TYR A 47 15.73 9.06 -9.27
CA TYR A 47 14.48 9.53 -9.81
C TYR A 47 14.81 10.87 -10.45
N PRO A 48 14.64 11.08 -11.76
CA PRO A 48 14.78 12.41 -12.32
C PRO A 48 13.74 13.29 -11.62
N LEU A 49 14.19 14.08 -10.65
CA LEU A 49 13.51 15.28 -10.20
C LEU A 49 13.79 16.32 -11.29
N GLN A 50 13.32 16.06 -12.51
CA GLN A 50 13.27 17.10 -13.53
C GLN A 50 12.15 18.06 -13.11
N LEU A 51 12.47 18.91 -12.13
CA LEU A 51 11.76 20.14 -11.87
C LEU A 51 12.25 21.12 -12.95
N SER A 52 11.38 21.46 -13.90
CA SER A 52 11.69 22.15 -15.17
C SER A 52 12.33 23.54 -15.06
N SER A 53 12.71 24.01 -13.87
CA SER A 53 13.16 25.39 -13.65
C SER A 53 14.27 25.57 -12.61
N VAL A 54 14.75 24.52 -11.94
CA VAL A 54 15.70 24.69 -10.81
C VAL A 54 16.92 23.80 -11.01
N SER A 55 18.12 24.38 -10.83
CA SER A 55 19.40 23.66 -10.90
C SER A 55 19.39 22.39 -10.05
N GLU A 56 20.04 21.32 -10.51
CA GLU A 56 20.01 19.95 -9.96
C GLU A 56 20.58 19.80 -8.52
N SER A 57 20.94 20.89 -7.84
CA SER A 57 21.49 20.84 -6.50
C SER A 57 20.40 20.69 -5.44
N HIS A 58 20.69 19.94 -4.37
CA HIS A 58 19.79 19.84 -3.22
C HIS A 58 19.48 21.22 -2.60
N ALA A 59 20.48 22.13 -2.57
CA ALA A 59 20.34 23.45 -1.96
C ALA A 59 19.31 24.33 -2.67
N SER A 60 19.30 24.33 -4.00
CA SER A 60 18.34 25.09 -4.80
C SER A 60 16.92 24.54 -4.69
N LEU A 61 16.74 23.21 -4.72
CA LEU A 61 15.43 22.59 -4.48
C LEU A 61 14.89 22.89 -3.07
N TYR A 62 15.76 22.88 -2.07
CA TYR A 62 15.39 23.23 -0.70
C TYR A 62 14.95 24.69 -0.61
N GLU A 63 15.69 25.62 -1.19
CA GLU A 63 15.34 27.04 -1.19
C GLU A 63 14.00 27.30 -1.90
N GLU A 64 13.76 26.66 -3.04
CA GLU A 64 12.49 26.76 -3.77
C GLU A 64 11.31 26.22 -2.95
N SER A 65 11.51 25.10 -2.25
CA SER A 65 10.48 24.51 -1.38
C SER A 65 10.06 25.43 -0.23
N LEU A 66 10.93 26.35 0.20
CA LEU A 66 10.64 27.33 1.25
C LEU A 66 10.04 28.62 0.70
N LYS A 67 10.55 29.13 -0.43
CA LYS A 67 10.10 30.40 -1.02
C LYS A 67 8.77 30.27 -1.75
N HIS A 68 8.57 29.18 -2.48
CA HIS A 68 7.40 28.95 -3.33
C HIS A 68 6.79 27.57 -3.10
N PRO A 69 6.31 27.28 -1.87
CA PRO A 69 5.91 25.93 -1.49
C PRO A 69 4.69 25.43 -2.29
N GLU A 70 3.71 26.29 -2.59
CA GLU A 70 2.55 25.90 -3.40
C GLU A 70 2.94 25.46 -4.82
N GLN A 71 3.82 26.22 -5.48
CA GLN A 71 4.28 25.91 -6.83
C GLN A 71 5.14 24.63 -6.83
N PHE A 72 6.09 24.55 -5.90
CA PHE A 72 6.98 23.41 -5.74
C PHE A 72 6.21 22.09 -5.50
N TRP A 73 5.33 22.06 -4.49
CA TRP A 73 4.57 20.86 -4.15
C TRP A 73 3.47 20.56 -5.17
N GLY A 74 2.86 21.59 -5.77
CA GLY A 74 1.87 21.44 -6.83
C GLY A 74 2.45 20.77 -8.08
N ASP A 75 3.64 21.20 -8.51
CA ASP A 75 4.35 20.61 -9.65
C ASP A 75 4.77 19.17 -9.36
N LEU A 76 5.35 18.93 -8.18
CA LEU A 76 5.81 17.59 -7.78
C LEU A 76 4.63 16.62 -7.71
N ALA A 77 3.53 17.02 -7.06
CA ALA A 77 2.34 16.20 -6.91
C ALA A 77 1.69 15.88 -8.26
N SER A 78 1.63 16.86 -9.17
CA SER A 78 1.07 16.66 -10.51
C SER A 78 1.90 15.70 -11.37
N ARG A 79 3.22 15.65 -11.18
CA ARG A 79 4.13 14.79 -11.96
C ARG A 79 4.30 13.39 -11.37
N ARG A 80 4.30 13.27 -10.04
CA ARG A 80 4.63 12.01 -9.34
C ARG A 80 3.42 11.14 -9.05
N LEU A 81 2.23 11.72 -8.99
CA LEU A 81 1.00 11.02 -8.66
C LEU A 81 0.02 11.08 -9.83
N ARG A 82 -0.64 9.97 -10.08
CA ARG A 82 -1.78 9.87 -10.98
C ARG A 82 -3.03 10.31 -10.21
N TRP A 83 -3.60 11.42 -10.64
CA TRP A 83 -4.81 11.99 -10.07
C TRP A 83 -6.02 11.57 -10.89
N THR A 84 -7.08 11.11 -10.23
CA THR A 84 -8.38 10.89 -10.86
C THR A 84 -9.06 12.23 -11.13
N LYS A 85 -8.96 13.16 -10.16
CA LYS A 85 -9.36 14.57 -10.31
C LYS A 85 -8.21 15.43 -9.81
N LYS A 86 -7.75 16.37 -10.65
CA LYS A 86 -6.70 17.32 -10.27
C LYS A 86 -7.20 18.23 -9.14
N PHE A 87 -6.31 18.59 -8.22
CA PHE A 87 -6.60 19.51 -7.12
C PHE A 87 -6.72 20.95 -7.62
N ASP A 88 -7.54 21.73 -6.91
CA ASP A 88 -7.80 23.14 -7.18
C ASP A 88 -6.87 24.04 -6.36
N GLN A 89 -6.50 23.61 -5.14
CA GLN A 89 -5.61 24.33 -4.23
C GLN A 89 -4.58 23.37 -3.62
N VAL A 90 -3.30 23.77 -3.59
CA VAL A 90 -2.19 22.91 -3.13
C VAL A 90 -2.15 22.78 -1.62
N MET A 91 -2.32 23.87 -0.87
CA MET A 91 -2.39 23.82 0.57
C MET A 91 -3.34 24.87 1.15
N ASP A 92 -3.92 24.54 2.30
CA ASP A 92 -4.65 25.43 3.19
C ASP A 92 -4.23 25.04 4.62
N CYS A 93 -3.23 25.76 5.15
CA CYS A 93 -2.54 25.42 6.39
C CYS A 93 -2.63 26.57 7.39
N ASP A 94 -3.31 26.32 8.50
CA ASP A 94 -3.38 27.21 9.65
C ASP A 94 -2.72 26.55 10.86
N MET A 95 -1.48 26.97 11.15
CA MET A 95 -0.71 26.47 12.28
C MET A 95 -1.32 26.85 13.64
N ARG A 96 -2.04 27.97 13.73
CA ARG A 96 -2.62 28.44 15.01
C ARG A 96 -3.80 27.56 15.40
N ASN A 97 -4.58 27.14 14.41
CA ASN A 97 -5.74 26.28 14.61
C ASN A 97 -5.45 24.79 14.38
N GLY A 98 -4.20 24.42 14.05
CA GLY A 98 -3.79 23.04 13.79
C GLY A 98 -4.47 22.42 12.57
N GLN A 99 -4.90 23.23 11.61
CA GLN A 99 -5.58 22.76 10.41
C GLN A 99 -4.59 22.67 9.27
N PHE A 100 -4.40 21.46 8.73
CA PHE A 100 -3.50 21.23 7.61
C PHE A 100 -4.26 20.47 6.54
N LYS A 101 -4.54 21.14 5.42
CA LYS A 101 -5.17 20.53 4.25
C LYS A 101 -4.23 20.66 3.07
N TRP A 102 -4.05 19.56 2.35
CA TRP A 102 -3.22 19.48 1.17
C TRP A 102 -4.04 18.96 0.00
N PHE A 103 -3.79 19.52 -1.18
CA PHE A 103 -4.38 19.13 -2.46
C PHE A 103 -5.92 19.11 -2.44
N LEU A 104 -6.51 20.23 -2.01
CA LEU A 104 -7.96 20.37 -1.88
C LEU A 104 -8.63 20.27 -3.26
N GLY A 105 -9.79 19.62 -3.29
CA GLY A 105 -10.54 19.35 -4.53
C GLY A 105 -9.97 18.20 -5.36
N GLY A 106 -8.77 17.70 -5.03
CA GLY A 106 -8.12 16.57 -5.68
C GLY A 106 -8.65 15.23 -5.21
N SER A 107 -8.66 14.25 -6.11
CA SER A 107 -9.01 12.86 -5.80
C SER A 107 -8.03 11.92 -6.48
N LEU A 108 -7.53 10.94 -5.74
CA LEU A 108 -6.65 9.89 -6.23
C LEU A 108 -6.93 8.57 -5.49
N ASN A 109 -6.48 7.46 -6.08
CA ASN A 109 -6.46 6.17 -5.40
C ASN A 109 -5.01 5.74 -5.13
N VAL A 110 -4.72 5.35 -3.88
CA VAL A 110 -3.37 4.92 -3.47
C VAL A 110 -3.00 3.61 -4.16
N SER A 111 -3.93 2.66 -4.26
CA SER A 111 -3.67 1.37 -4.91
C SER A 111 -3.33 1.56 -6.40
N GLU A 112 -4.01 2.48 -7.08
CA GLU A 112 -3.75 2.79 -8.51
C GLU A 112 -2.32 3.34 -8.71
N ASN A 113 -1.88 4.20 -7.78
CA ASN A 113 -0.54 4.76 -7.80
C ASN A 113 0.54 3.75 -7.40
N CYS A 114 0.24 2.82 -6.49
CA CYS A 114 1.22 1.85 -6.00
C CYS A 114 1.34 0.59 -6.88
N VAL A 115 0.27 0.20 -7.57
CA VAL A 115 0.21 -1.08 -8.30
C VAL A 115 -0.22 -0.89 -9.73
N ASP A 116 -1.41 -0.35 -9.98
CA ASP A 116 -2.05 -0.38 -11.30
C ASP A 116 -1.19 0.32 -12.37
N ARG A 117 -0.68 1.53 -12.09
CA ARG A 117 0.19 2.26 -13.03
C ARG A 117 1.49 1.50 -13.38
N HIS A 118 2.03 0.75 -12.42
CA HIS A 118 3.28 0.03 -12.61
C HIS A 118 3.04 -1.31 -13.31
N ALA A 119 1.89 -1.94 -13.06
CA ALA A 119 1.44 -3.12 -13.79
C ALA A 119 1.08 -2.80 -15.25
N GLU A 120 0.57 -1.60 -15.54
CA GLU A 120 0.32 -1.11 -16.90
C GLU A 120 1.63 -0.90 -17.68
N GLU A 121 2.68 -0.39 -17.04
CA GLU A 121 3.99 -0.14 -17.66
C GLU A 121 4.84 -1.41 -17.84
N ASP A 122 4.98 -2.22 -16.79
CA ASP A 122 5.81 -3.43 -16.77
C ASP A 122 5.20 -4.48 -15.82
N PRO A 123 4.27 -5.33 -16.31
CA PRO A 123 3.54 -6.29 -15.48
C PRO A 123 4.42 -7.37 -14.87
N ASP A 124 5.52 -7.74 -15.54
CA ASP A 124 6.43 -8.82 -15.14
C ASP A 124 7.52 -8.34 -14.16
N ARG A 125 7.64 -7.02 -13.97
CA ARG A 125 8.53 -6.45 -12.96
C ARG A 125 8.16 -6.95 -11.57
N VAL A 126 9.19 -7.35 -10.83
CA VAL A 126 9.06 -7.72 -9.42
C VAL A 126 8.66 -6.50 -8.59
N ALA A 127 7.53 -6.61 -7.90
CA ALA A 127 7.00 -5.62 -6.97
C ALA A 127 7.44 -5.91 -5.53
N ILE A 128 7.38 -7.18 -5.10
CA ILE A 128 7.74 -7.61 -3.75
C ILE A 128 8.74 -8.75 -3.85
N ILE A 129 9.84 -8.62 -3.13
CA ILE A 129 10.77 -9.70 -2.81
C ILE A 129 10.49 -10.06 -1.36
N TRP A 130 10.00 -11.27 -1.13
CA TRP A 130 9.66 -11.75 0.21
C TRP A 130 10.54 -12.93 0.59
N GLU A 131 11.39 -12.71 1.57
CA GLU A 131 12.18 -13.76 2.20
C GLU A 131 11.37 -14.33 3.37
N ARG A 132 11.17 -15.65 3.35
CA ARG A 132 10.52 -16.36 4.45
C ARG A 132 11.50 -16.58 5.59
N ASP A 133 10.96 -16.95 6.74
CA ASP A 133 11.75 -17.19 7.96
C ASP A 133 12.80 -18.31 7.76
N GLU A 134 12.50 -19.29 6.90
CA GLU A 134 13.45 -20.33 6.52
C GLU A 134 14.44 -19.80 5.47
N PRO A 135 15.76 -19.87 5.75
CA PRO A 135 16.77 -19.33 4.87
C PRO A 135 16.75 -20.02 3.50
N GLY A 136 16.76 -19.22 2.43
CA GLY A 136 16.75 -19.70 1.05
C GLY A 136 15.35 -19.85 0.42
N ASP A 137 14.27 -19.64 1.18
CA ASP A 137 12.90 -19.62 0.64
C ASP A 137 12.49 -18.16 0.32
N THR A 138 12.98 -17.64 -0.81
CA THR A 138 12.62 -16.31 -1.33
C THR A 138 11.55 -16.42 -2.40
N GLN A 139 10.47 -15.67 -2.22
CA GLN A 139 9.38 -15.53 -3.18
C GLN A 139 9.48 -14.17 -3.90
N PHE A 140 9.37 -14.21 -5.22
CA PHE A 140 9.27 -13.02 -6.08
C PHE A 140 7.83 -12.85 -6.52
N ILE A 141 7.27 -11.66 -6.33
CA ILE A 141 5.90 -11.34 -6.70
C ILE A 141 5.92 -10.18 -7.68
N THR A 142 5.37 -10.39 -8.86
CA THR A 142 5.31 -9.39 -9.93
C THR A 142 4.19 -8.38 -9.69
N TYR A 143 4.23 -7.25 -10.38
CA TYR A 143 3.13 -6.26 -10.35
C TYR A 143 1.81 -6.87 -10.84
N SER A 144 1.83 -7.74 -11.85
CA SER A 144 0.63 -8.45 -12.32
C SER A 144 0.01 -9.35 -11.25
N GLN A 145 0.82 -10.14 -10.55
CA GLN A 145 0.37 -11.01 -9.45
C GLN A 145 -0.16 -10.19 -8.26
N LEU A 146 0.53 -9.09 -7.91
CA LEU A 146 0.11 -8.20 -6.85
C LEU A 146 -1.23 -7.52 -7.18
N LEU A 147 -1.39 -7.05 -8.43
CA LEU A 147 -2.62 -6.45 -8.93
C LEU A 147 -3.80 -7.41 -8.83
N GLU A 148 -3.62 -8.63 -9.34
CA GLU A 148 -4.64 -9.67 -9.32
C GLU A 148 -5.09 -9.97 -7.88
N SER A 149 -4.12 -10.18 -6.98
CA SER A 149 -4.38 -10.54 -5.59
C SER A 149 -5.11 -9.41 -4.85
N THR A 150 -4.66 -8.18 -5.04
CA THR A 150 -5.30 -6.99 -4.49
C THR A 150 -6.73 -6.84 -5.00
N SER A 151 -6.98 -7.10 -6.29
CA SER A 151 -8.31 -7.03 -6.90
C SER A 151 -9.25 -8.13 -6.40
N ARG A 152 -8.75 -9.35 -6.22
CA ARG A 152 -9.52 -10.47 -5.63
C ARG A 152 -9.94 -10.13 -4.20
N ILE A 153 -9.02 -9.68 -3.35
CA ILE A 153 -9.31 -9.31 -1.97
C ILE A 153 -10.30 -8.14 -1.91
N ALA A 154 -10.11 -7.11 -2.74
CA ALA A 154 -11.02 -5.97 -2.81
C ALA A 154 -12.45 -6.41 -3.17
N ASN A 155 -12.61 -7.34 -4.11
CA ASN A 155 -13.92 -7.87 -4.50
C ASN A 155 -14.56 -8.70 -3.39
N VAL A 156 -13.78 -9.48 -2.64
CA VAL A 156 -14.26 -10.19 -1.45
C VAL A 156 -14.75 -9.20 -0.39
N LEU A 157 -13.96 -8.18 -0.06
CA LEU A 157 -14.34 -7.16 0.92
C LEU A 157 -15.63 -6.42 0.52
N LYS A 158 -15.80 -6.10 -0.77
CA LYS A 158 -17.04 -5.52 -1.30
C LYS A 158 -18.24 -6.46 -1.13
N ARG A 159 -18.07 -7.75 -1.39
CA ARG A 159 -19.13 -8.77 -1.20
C ARG A 159 -19.54 -8.92 0.26
N GLU A 160 -18.58 -8.81 1.18
CA GLU A 160 -18.83 -8.80 2.63
C GLU A 160 -19.47 -7.49 3.14
N GLY A 161 -19.66 -6.50 2.25
CA GLY A 161 -20.37 -5.26 2.53
C GLY A 161 -19.51 -4.11 3.02
N VAL A 162 -18.18 -4.19 2.89
CA VAL A 162 -17.27 -3.09 3.25
C VAL A 162 -17.45 -1.93 2.28
N LYS A 163 -17.64 -0.73 2.83
CA LYS A 163 -17.85 0.53 2.11
C LYS A 163 -16.71 1.52 2.35
N LYS A 164 -16.71 2.59 1.55
CA LYS A 164 -15.78 3.70 1.72
C LYS A 164 -15.96 4.33 3.10
N GLY A 165 -14.86 4.48 3.84
CA GLY A 165 -14.84 4.99 5.21
C GLY A 165 -14.94 3.93 6.31
N ASP A 166 -15.25 2.67 5.98
CA ASP A 166 -15.28 1.60 6.97
C ASP A 166 -13.86 1.26 7.44
N ILE A 167 -13.75 0.83 8.70
CA ILE A 167 -12.47 0.42 9.30
C ILE A 167 -12.33 -1.09 9.18
N VAL A 168 -11.26 -1.53 8.51
CA VAL A 168 -10.90 -2.95 8.37
C VAL A 168 -9.68 -3.22 9.24
N ALA A 169 -9.86 -4.01 10.30
CA ALA A 169 -8.75 -4.47 11.13
C ALA A 169 -8.06 -5.66 10.46
N ILE A 170 -6.73 -5.59 10.35
CA ILE A 170 -5.89 -6.64 9.75
C ILE A 170 -4.99 -7.21 10.84
N TYR A 171 -5.10 -8.52 11.06
CA TYR A 171 -4.31 -9.26 12.04
C TYR A 171 -3.64 -10.47 11.38
N MET A 172 -2.42 -10.25 10.89
CA MET A 172 -1.62 -11.28 10.21
C MET A 172 -0.13 -10.89 10.24
N PRO A 173 0.81 -11.84 10.06
CA PRO A 173 2.24 -11.52 10.01
C PRO A 173 2.62 -10.72 8.76
N ALA A 174 3.82 -10.15 8.79
CA ALA A 174 4.42 -9.47 7.65
C ALA A 174 4.59 -10.47 6.48
N SER A 175 3.69 -10.35 5.51
CA SER A 175 3.61 -11.25 4.35
C SER A 175 3.19 -10.45 3.13
N PRO A 176 3.41 -10.95 1.91
CA PRO A 176 2.94 -10.27 0.71
C PRO A 176 1.41 -10.16 0.66
N LEU A 177 0.72 -11.09 1.31
CA LEU A 177 -0.74 -11.05 1.46
C LEU A 177 -1.18 -9.88 2.34
N LEU A 178 -0.40 -9.51 3.37
CA LEU A 178 -0.65 -8.28 4.16
C LEU A 178 -0.58 -7.04 3.28
N ALA A 179 0.46 -6.91 2.46
CA ALA A 179 0.62 -5.79 1.54
C ALA A 179 -0.57 -5.71 0.56
N ALA A 180 -0.94 -6.83 -0.06
CA ALA A 180 -2.10 -6.92 -0.94
C ALA A 180 -3.42 -6.56 -0.22
N THR A 181 -3.58 -6.94 1.05
CA THR A 181 -4.77 -6.63 1.85
C THR A 181 -4.87 -5.14 2.18
N MET A 182 -3.75 -4.50 2.55
CA MET A 182 -3.70 -3.05 2.79
C MET A 182 -4.04 -2.25 1.52
N LEU A 183 -3.46 -2.67 0.39
CA LEU A 183 -3.74 -2.07 -0.92
C LEU A 183 -5.19 -2.30 -1.34
N ALA A 184 -5.78 -3.46 -1.05
CA ALA A 184 -7.17 -3.76 -1.34
C ALA A 184 -8.12 -2.86 -0.54
N CYS A 185 -7.83 -2.65 0.75
CA CYS A 185 -8.56 -1.69 1.59
C CYS A 185 -8.47 -0.28 1.03
N ALA A 186 -7.27 0.16 0.63
CA ALA A 186 -7.07 1.47 0.01
C ALA A 186 -7.83 1.60 -1.33
N ARG A 187 -7.88 0.52 -2.13
CA ARG A 187 -8.60 0.49 -3.41
C ARG A 187 -10.10 0.73 -3.25
N ILE A 188 -10.71 0.15 -2.21
CA ILE A 188 -12.15 0.33 -1.92
C ILE A 188 -12.45 1.62 -1.12
N GLY A 189 -11.42 2.33 -0.68
CA GLY A 189 -11.55 3.52 0.17
C GLY A 189 -11.87 3.19 1.63
N ALA A 190 -11.57 1.98 2.08
CA ALA A 190 -11.66 1.58 3.48
C ALA A 190 -10.37 1.97 4.23
N ILE A 191 -10.49 2.21 5.53
CA ILE A 191 -9.40 2.55 6.42
C ILE A 191 -8.83 1.25 6.99
N HIS A 192 -7.63 0.87 6.59
CA HIS A 192 -6.97 -0.31 7.15
C HIS A 192 -6.32 0.03 8.51
N ARG A 193 -6.56 -0.82 9.51
CA ARG A 193 -5.90 -0.77 10.81
C ARG A 193 -5.10 -2.05 11.00
N TYR A 194 -3.80 -1.95 10.80
CA TYR A 194 -2.89 -3.07 11.00
C TYR A 194 -2.56 -3.24 12.50
N VAL A 195 -2.74 -4.45 13.01
CA VAL A 195 -2.31 -4.83 14.36
C VAL A 195 -1.19 -5.84 14.20
N TYR A 196 0.00 -5.45 14.66
CA TYR A 196 1.16 -6.33 14.61
C TYR A 196 0.92 -7.58 15.46
N GLY A 197 1.15 -8.76 14.88
CA GLY A 197 1.06 -10.04 15.56
C GLY A 197 2.22 -10.23 16.55
N CYS A 198 2.14 -9.61 17.73
CA CYS A 198 2.97 -9.99 18.88
C CYS A 198 2.50 -11.37 19.35
N PRO A 199 3.40 -12.35 19.57
CA PRO A 199 3.05 -13.65 20.19
C PRO A 199 2.29 -13.48 21.53
N CYS A 200 2.59 -12.38 22.20
CA CYS A 200 1.99 -11.83 23.41
C CYS A 200 0.46 -11.66 23.32
N LEU A 201 -0.02 -11.12 22.18
CA LEU A 201 -1.44 -10.88 21.90
C LEU A 201 -2.16 -12.15 21.44
N HIS A 202 -1.43 -13.11 20.87
CA HIS A 202 -1.98 -14.41 20.48
C HIS A 202 -2.50 -15.18 21.71
N LEU A 203 -1.82 -15.10 22.85
CA LEU A 203 -2.27 -15.70 24.11
C LEU A 203 -3.48 -14.98 24.71
N GLN A 204 -3.57 -13.64 24.63
CA GLN A 204 -4.68 -12.87 25.20
C GLN A 204 -5.98 -12.93 24.39
N LEU A 205 -5.89 -12.96 23.04
CA LEU A 205 -7.07 -13.09 22.20
C LEU A 205 -7.65 -14.51 22.24
N THR A 206 -6.82 -15.54 22.43
CA THR A 206 -7.29 -16.92 22.59
C THR A 206 -7.90 -17.16 23.98
N THR A 207 -7.35 -16.59 25.05
CA THR A 207 -7.94 -16.77 26.40
C THR A 207 -9.22 -15.97 26.63
N ASN A 208 -9.37 -14.77 26.06
CA ASN A 208 -10.57 -13.95 26.32
C ASN A 208 -11.75 -14.21 25.36
N TYR A 209 -11.55 -14.89 24.23
CA TYR A 209 -12.65 -15.19 23.27
C TYR A 209 -13.13 -16.65 23.28
N LEU A 210 -12.52 -17.57 24.04
CA LEU A 210 -12.97 -18.96 24.16
C LEU A 210 -13.98 -19.21 25.32
N HIS A 211 -14.43 -18.15 26.01
CA HIS A 211 -15.41 -18.21 27.10
C HIS A 211 -16.73 -17.48 26.81
N VAL A 212 -17.12 -17.33 25.54
CA VAL A 212 -18.46 -16.85 25.15
C VAL A 212 -19.11 -17.81 24.17
#